data_AF-A0A2K3JSR7-F1
#
_entry.id   AF-A0A2K3JSR7-F1
#
_cell.length_a   1.000
_cell.length_b   1.000
_cell.length_c   1.000
_cell.angle_alpha   90.00
_cell.angle_beta   90.00
_cell.angle_gamma   90.00
#
_symmetry.space_group_name_H-M   'P 1'
#
loop_
_entity.id
_entity.type
_entity.pdbx_description
1 polymer ?
#
loop_
_entity_poly.entity_id
_entity_poly.type
_entity_poly.pdbx_seq_one_letter_code
_entity_poly.pdbx_strand_id
1 'polypeptide(L)'
;MDPKFAMFLKSKCPPPQPQLQVKNVDPTVVFDGSTPNDLDNKYYMRLKNHRGLLTSDQTLYDSDLTRQMVLRNARHAAIWRVKFAKAMVQMGSIDVLTGSQ
;
A
#
# COMPACT_ATOMS: atom_id res chain seq x y z
N MET A 1 -4.20 -11.16 -7.61
CA MET A 1 -4.15 -11.16 -6.13
C MET A 1 -4.05 -12.60 -5.63
N ASP A 2 -3.23 -12.86 -4.61
CA ASP A 2 -3.12 -14.16 -3.94
C ASP A 2 -4.50 -14.69 -3.50
N PRO A 3 -4.94 -15.90 -3.91
CA PRO A 3 -6.27 -16.40 -3.62
C PRO A 3 -6.60 -16.50 -2.13
N LYS A 4 -5.62 -16.87 -1.29
CA LYS A 4 -5.82 -16.95 0.17
C LYS A 4 -6.04 -15.58 0.78
N PHE A 5 -5.26 -14.59 0.36
CA PHE A 5 -5.46 -13.20 0.78
C PHE A 5 -6.80 -12.64 0.29
N ALA A 6 -7.20 -12.92 -0.95
CA ALA A 6 -8.50 -12.51 -1.47
C ALA A 6 -9.68 -13.12 -0.67
N MET A 7 -9.60 -14.39 -0.28
CA MET A 7 -10.61 -15.01 0.60
C MET A 7 -10.68 -14.34 1.97
N PHE A 8 -9.53 -14.00 2.56
CA PHE A 8 -9.48 -13.23 3.81
C PHE A 8 -10.14 -11.86 3.66
N LEU A 9 -9.85 -11.12 2.59
CA LEU A 9 -10.45 -9.80 2.37
C LEU A 9 -11.97 -9.90 2.16
N LYS A 10 -12.46 -10.91 1.45
CA LYS A 10 -13.91 -11.14 1.25
C LYS A 10 -14.65 -11.40 2.56
N SER A 11 -14.01 -12.00 3.57
CA SER A 11 -14.64 -12.20 4.89
C SER A 11 -14.66 -10.95 5.75
N LYS A 12 -13.78 -9.97 5.46
CA LYS A 12 -13.73 -8.67 6.15
C LYS A 12 -14.58 -7.60 5.45
N CYS A 13 -14.62 -7.63 4.13
CA CYS A 13 -15.32 -6.69 3.27
C CYS A 13 -16.36 -7.46 2.44
N PRO A 14 -17.51 -7.85 3.03
CA PRO A 14 -18.57 -8.49 2.28
C PRO A 14 -19.14 -7.53 1.22
N PRO A 15 -19.62 -8.05 0.08
CA PRO A 15 -20.28 -7.23 -0.92
C PRO A 15 -21.54 -6.58 -0.32
N PRO A 16 -21.90 -5.35 -0.74
CA PRO A 16 -23.13 -4.70 -0.28
C PRO A 16 -24.33 -5.62 -0.49
N GLN A 17 -25.12 -5.84 0.57
CA GLN A 17 -26.35 -6.64 0.48
C GLN A 17 -27.55 -5.70 0.40
N PRO A 18 -28.26 -5.64 -0.75
CA PRO A 18 -29.36 -4.68 -0.96
C PRO A 18 -30.53 -4.82 0.02
N GLN A 19 -30.64 -5.97 0.70
CA GLN A 19 -31.84 -6.37 1.45
C GLN A 19 -31.65 -6.36 2.96
N LEU A 20 -30.41 -6.24 3.43
CA LEU A 20 -30.10 -6.12 4.85
C LEU A 20 -29.80 -4.65 5.12
N GLN A 21 -30.60 -4.04 6.01
CA GLN A 21 -30.22 -2.79 6.69
C GLN A 21 -29.05 -3.09 7.63
N VAL A 22 -27.91 -3.48 7.05
CA VAL A 22 -26.65 -3.54 7.77
C VAL A 22 -26.37 -2.10 8.13
N LYS A 23 -26.33 -1.81 9.44
CA LYS A 23 -25.76 -0.56 9.98
C LYS A 23 -24.52 -0.24 9.14
N ASN A 24 -24.42 0.97 8.59
CA ASN A 24 -23.23 1.43 7.84
C ASN A 24 -21.98 1.23 8.71
N VAL A 25 -21.35 0.06 8.57
CA VAL A 25 -20.07 -0.27 9.14
C VAL A 25 -19.17 -0.29 7.94
N ASP A 26 -18.30 0.71 7.82
CA ASP A 26 -17.27 0.75 6.79
C ASP A 26 -16.13 -0.16 7.26
N PRO A 27 -16.03 -1.42 6.76
CA PRO A 27 -15.03 -2.34 7.23
C PRO A 27 -13.64 -1.83 6.84
N THR A 28 -12.72 -1.81 7.80
CA THR A 28 -11.32 -1.47 7.53
C THR A 28 -10.45 -2.72 7.57
N VAL A 29 -9.39 -2.70 6.77
CA VAL A 29 -8.34 -3.72 6.75
C VAL A 29 -6.99 -3.01 6.68
N VAL A 30 -5.96 -3.64 7.24
CA VAL A 30 -4.61 -3.09 7.22
C VAL A 30 -3.99 -3.23 5.83
N PHE A 31 -3.29 -2.19 5.38
CA PHE A 31 -2.56 -2.20 4.10
C PHE A 31 -1.41 -3.22 4.12
N ASP A 32 -0.64 -3.24 5.21
CA ASP A 32 0.42 -4.20 5.45
C ASP A 32 0.05 -5.14 6.60
N GLY A 33 -0.38 -6.37 6.28
CA GLY A 33 -0.67 -7.38 7.29
C GLY A 33 0.57 -8.07 7.89
N SER A 34 1.78 -7.75 7.45
CA SER A 34 3.04 -8.27 8.01
C SER A 34 3.52 -7.45 9.18
N THR A 35 3.48 -6.12 9.06
CA THR A 35 3.90 -5.17 10.09
C THR A 35 2.96 -3.94 10.09
N PRO A 36 1.71 -4.07 10.57
CA PRO A 36 0.67 -3.06 10.36
C PRO A 36 0.97 -1.66 10.89
N ASN A 37 1.83 -1.57 11.91
CA ASN A 37 2.14 -0.31 12.61
C ASN A 37 3.59 0.11 12.44
N ASP A 38 4.39 -0.60 11.62
CA ASP A 38 5.79 -0.26 11.40
C ASP A 38 6.00 0.29 10.00
N LEU A 39 6.76 1.38 9.90
CA LEU A 39 7.18 1.94 8.62
C LEU A 39 8.42 1.20 8.11
N ASP A 40 8.20 0.14 7.34
CA ASP A 40 9.27 -0.69 6.78
C ASP A 40 9.05 -1.04 5.29
N ASN A 41 9.88 -1.94 4.75
CA ASN A 41 9.81 -2.35 3.35
C ASN A 41 8.94 -3.59 3.09
N LYS A 42 8.22 -4.10 4.11
CA LYS A 42 7.35 -5.28 3.99
C LYS A 42 6.20 -5.04 3.03
N TYR A 43 5.74 -3.79 2.89
CA TYR A 43 4.84 -3.37 1.83
C TYR A 43 5.27 -3.92 0.45
N TYR A 44 6.52 -3.71 0.04
CA TYR A 44 7.02 -4.20 -1.25
C TYR A 44 7.17 -5.72 -1.29
N MET A 45 7.48 -6.36 -0.16
CA MET A 45 7.49 -7.84 -0.08
C MET A 45 6.08 -8.41 -0.31
N ARG A 46 5.03 -7.73 0.17
CA ARG A 46 3.64 -8.13 -0.07
C ARG A 46 3.25 -8.00 -1.53
N LEU A 47 3.66 -6.92 -2.21
CA LEU A 47 3.38 -6.74 -3.65
C LEU A 47 3.96 -7.87 -4.50
N LYS A 48 5.21 -8.28 -4.20
CA LYS A 48 5.87 -9.42 -4.85
C LYS A 48 5.10 -10.73 -4.68
N ASN A 49 4.43 -10.90 -3.53
CA ASN A 49 3.60 -12.06 -3.23
C ASN A 49 2.15 -11.91 -3.74
N HIS A 50 1.88 -10.93 -4.61
CA HIS A 50 0.55 -10.57 -5.10
C HIS A 50 -0.48 -10.28 -3.98
N ARG A 51 0.00 -9.70 -2.87
CA ARG A 51 -0.78 -9.33 -1.68
C ARG A 51 -0.89 -7.81 -1.47
N GLY A 52 -0.80 -7.01 -2.55
CA GLY A 52 -1.20 -5.60 -2.51
C GLY A 52 -2.70 -5.47 -2.23
N LEU A 53 -3.10 -4.50 -1.41
CA LEU A 53 -4.50 -4.32 -1.01
C LEU A 53 -5.29 -3.62 -2.11
N LEU A 54 -4.76 -2.52 -2.64
CA LEU A 54 -5.38 -1.75 -3.70
C LEU A 54 -4.90 -2.20 -5.08
N THR A 55 -5.70 -1.92 -6.10
CA THR A 55 -5.26 -2.05 -7.49
C THR A 55 -4.03 -1.19 -7.77
N SER A 56 -3.99 0.05 -7.26
CA SER A 56 -2.84 0.94 -7.40
C SER A 56 -1.56 0.35 -6.80
N ASP A 57 -1.65 -0.35 -5.67
CA ASP A 57 -0.51 -1.04 -5.04
C ASP A 57 0.02 -2.14 -5.95
N GLN A 58 -0.87 -3.03 -6.40
CA GLN A 58 -0.45 -4.21 -7.17
C GLN A 58 0.08 -3.82 -8.56
N THR A 59 -0.44 -2.75 -9.15
CA THR A 59 0.05 -2.17 -10.41
C THR A 59 1.54 -1.83 -10.36
N LEU A 60 2.09 -1.42 -9.21
CA LEU A 60 3.52 -1.12 -9.08
C LEU A 60 4.41 -2.34 -9.36
N TYR A 61 3.94 -3.54 -9.00
CA TYR A 61 4.68 -4.78 -9.28
C TYR A 61 4.34 -5.36 -10.65
N ASP A 62 3.09 -5.25 -11.07
CA ASP A 62 2.61 -5.85 -12.31
C ASP A 62 3.10 -5.06 -13.55
N SER A 63 3.34 -3.75 -13.43
CA SER A 63 3.93 -2.94 -14.50
C SER A 63 5.44 -3.15 -14.64
N ASP A 64 5.91 -3.41 -15.86
CA ASP A 64 7.35 -3.59 -16.14
C ASP A 64 8.18 -2.34 -15.83
N LEU A 65 7.59 -1.14 -15.94
CA LEU A 65 8.25 0.13 -15.66
C LEU A 65 8.67 0.26 -14.19
N THR A 66 7.88 -0.28 -13.27
CA THR A 66 8.05 -0.10 -11.81
C THR A 66 8.47 -1.38 -11.09
N ARG A 67 8.31 -2.56 -11.71
CA ARG A 67 8.59 -3.87 -11.10
C ARG A 67 9.99 -3.97 -10.48
N GLN A 68 11.02 -3.49 -11.20
CA GLN A 68 12.40 -3.54 -10.71
C GLN A 68 12.61 -2.67 -9.47
N MET A 69 11.93 -1.53 -9.38
CA MET A 69 11.97 -0.68 -8.18
C MET A 69 11.33 -1.38 -6.99
N VAL A 70 10.19 -2.05 -7.19
CA VAL A 70 9.52 -2.85 -6.15
C VAL A 70 10.44 -3.96 -5.64
N LEU A 71 11.04 -4.74 -6.54
CA LEU A 71 11.97 -5.82 -6.18
C LEU A 71 13.19 -5.31 -5.39
N ARG A 72 13.77 -4.18 -5.81
CA ARG A 72 14.92 -3.57 -5.11
C ARG A 72 14.54 -3.08 -3.72
N ASN A 73 13.40 -2.41 -3.59
CA ASN A 73 12.91 -1.92 -2.29
C ASN A 73 12.56 -3.08 -1.35
N ALA A 74 11.96 -4.16 -1.85
CA ALA A 74 11.66 -5.37 -1.09
C ALA A 74 12.93 -6.07 -0.58
N ARG A 75 14.01 -6.07 -1.38
CA ARG A 75 15.28 -6.71 -1.03
C ARG A 75 16.16 -5.87 -0.10
N HIS A 76 16.13 -4.54 -0.23
CA HIS A 76 17.07 -3.63 0.43
C HIS A 76 16.35 -2.55 1.25
N ALA A 77 15.96 -2.90 2.47
CA ALA A 77 15.25 -2.00 3.39
C ALA A 77 15.97 -0.67 3.63
N ALA A 78 17.30 -0.68 3.79
CA ALA A 78 18.08 0.54 3.98
C ALA A 78 18.02 1.49 2.78
N ILE A 79 18.10 0.95 1.56
CA ILE A 79 18.00 1.75 0.33
C ILE A 79 16.60 2.36 0.22
N TRP A 80 15.56 1.57 0.51
CA TRP A 80 14.19 2.08 0.52
C TRP A 80 14.01 3.23 1.52
N ARG A 81 14.48 3.08 2.77
CA ARG A 81 14.37 4.15 3.79
C ARG A 81 15.00 5.47 3.35
N VAL A 82 16.21 5.41 2.77
CA VAL A 82 16.90 6.60 2.25
C VAL A 82 16.10 7.24 1.12
N LYS A 83 15.55 6.45 0.19
CA LYS A 83 14.73 6.96 -0.91
C LYS A 83 13.41 7.57 -0.40
N PHE A 84 12.77 6.92 0.56
CA PHE A 84 11.53 7.39 1.17
C PHE A 84 11.74 8.75 1.84
N ALA A 85 12.78 8.90 2.66
CA ALA A 85 13.11 10.18 3.30
C ALA A 85 13.32 11.31 2.27
N LYS A 86 14.10 11.04 1.21
CA LYS A 86 14.31 12.02 0.12
C LYS A 86 13.01 12.39 -0.59
N ALA A 87 12.15 11.42 -0.86
CA ALA A 87 10.85 11.66 -1.51
C ALA A 87 9.94 12.53 -0.63
N MET A 88 9.90 12.30 0.68
CA MET A 88 9.09 13.09 1.61
C MET A 88 9.57 14.55 1.72
N VAL A 89 10.89 14.79 1.74
CA VAL A 89 11.46 16.15 1.71
C VAL A 89 11.07 16.87 0.41
N GLN A 90 11.19 16.19 -0.73
CA GLN A 90 10.82 16.75 -2.03
C GLN A 90 9.32 17.07 -2.09
N MET A 91 8.48 16.16 -1.61
CA MET A 91 7.02 16.35 -1.58
C MET A 91 6.62 17.54 -0.69
N GLY A 92 7.31 17.72 0.45
CA GLY A 92 7.07 18.86 1.35
C GLY A 92 7.53 20.22 0.81
N SER A 93 8.20 20.24 -0.35
CA SER A 93 8.67 21.47 -1.00
C SER A 93 7.74 21.92 -2.14
N ILE A 94 6.64 21.20 -2.40
CA ILE A 94 5.71 21.52 -3.47
C ILE A 94 4.83 22.70 -3.05
N ASP A 95 4.83 23.76 -3.87
CA ASP A 95 3.93 24.93 -3.79
C ASP A 95 3.81 25.55 -2.39
N VAL A 96 4.93 25.62 -1.66
CA VAL A 96 4.96 26.20 -0.32
C VAL A 96 4.89 27.72 -0.37
N LEU A 97 4.07 28.29 0.52
CA LEU A 97 4.10 29.72 0.81
C LEU A 97 5.24 30.04 1.78
N THR A 98 6.02 31.06 1.46
CA THR A 98 7.20 31.51 2.20
C THR A 98 7.25 33.05 2.21
N GLY A 99 7.81 33.66 3.25
CA GLY A 99 7.91 35.13 3.33
C GLY A 99 6.56 35.81 3.55
N SER A 100 6.27 36.88 2.80
CA SER A 100 5.06 37.71 2.95
C SER A 100 3.96 37.37 1.95
N GLN A 101 3.80 36.08 1.65
CA GLN A 101 2.74 35.56 0.78
C GLN A 101 1.40 35.44 1.51
#